data_AF-A0AAV4CZX4-F1
#
_entry.id   AF-A0AAV4CZX4-F1
#
_cell.length_a   1.000
_cell.length_b   1.000
_cell.length_c   1.000
_cell.angle_alpha   90.00
_cell.angle_beta   90.00
_cell.angle_gamma   90.00
#
_symmetry.space_group_name_H-M   'P 1'
#
loop_
_entity.id
_entity.type
_entity.pdbx_description
1 polymer ?
#
loop_
_entity_poly.entity_id
_entity_poly.type
_entity_poly.pdbx_seq_one_letter_code
_entity_poly.pdbx_strand_id
1 'polypeptide(L)'
;MTVASGKRIQMAFPKLPRFSVQPGIKVALSDDPSPLEVYKLFITDELINSRKKAQDKPGQRPQGISVALVDKDVIYVPQANNVPLPMDRLKGRHSLPVCPNTEASDSRGKKAQRRCKVCADRAKAAEQTPAERKNKRKLTRTWCGECKVGLCLDCFGIYHKKRDYINN
;
A
#
# COMPACT_ATOMS: atom_id res chain seq x y z
N MET A 1 -22.57 35.99 -50.92
CA MET A 1 -22.39 34.91 -49.91
C MET A 1 -20.95 34.95 -49.45
N THR A 2 -20.69 35.51 -48.26
CA THR A 2 -19.35 35.77 -47.71
C THR A 2 -19.03 34.72 -46.65
N VAL A 3 -18.01 33.89 -46.90
CA VAL A 3 -17.57 32.82 -45.99
C VAL A 3 -16.58 33.40 -44.99
N ALA A 4 -16.95 33.36 -43.70
CA ALA A 4 -16.10 33.86 -42.61
C ALA A 4 -14.90 32.92 -42.38
N SER A 5 -13.68 33.48 -42.43
CA SER A 5 -12.44 32.73 -42.21
C SER A 5 -12.22 32.49 -40.71
N GLY A 6 -12.13 31.22 -40.33
CA GLY A 6 -11.88 30.81 -38.94
C GLY A 6 -10.43 31.07 -38.54
N LYS A 7 -10.24 31.88 -37.48
CA LYS A 7 -8.93 32.10 -36.85
C LYS A 7 -8.46 30.83 -36.15
N ARG A 8 -7.34 30.28 -36.63
CA ARG A 8 -6.63 29.12 -36.04
C ARG A 8 -5.90 29.58 -34.77
N ILE A 9 -6.45 29.22 -33.61
CA ILE A 9 -5.80 29.48 -32.31
C ILE A 9 -4.57 28.58 -32.22
N GLN A 10 -3.39 29.15 -32.41
CA GLN A 10 -2.14 28.46 -32.09
C GLN A 10 -1.98 28.45 -30.56
N MET A 11 -2.21 27.29 -29.95
CA MET A 11 -1.90 27.11 -28.53
C MET A 11 -0.38 27.11 -28.38
N ALA A 12 0.17 28.19 -27.81
CA ALA A 12 1.57 28.28 -27.45
C ALA A 12 1.87 27.23 -26.36
N PHE A 13 2.59 26.18 -26.73
CA PHE A 13 3.08 25.21 -25.77
C PHE A 13 3.97 25.93 -24.74
N PRO A 14 3.75 25.75 -23.43
CA PRO A 14 4.61 26.32 -22.41
C PRO A 14 6.04 25.80 -22.64
N LYS A 15 7.02 26.71 -22.68
CA LYS A 15 8.44 26.35 -22.79
C LYS A 15 8.76 25.37 -21.67
N LEU A 16 9.23 24.17 -22.03
CA LEU A 16 9.65 23.17 -21.06
C LEU A 16 10.62 23.82 -20.06
N PRO A 17 10.47 23.60 -18.75
CA PRO A 17 11.43 24.09 -17.78
C PRO A 17 12.81 23.57 -18.18
N ARG A 18 13.85 24.40 -18.01
CA ARG A 18 15.24 23.97 -18.22
C ARG A 18 15.52 22.83 -17.25
N PHE A 19 15.36 21.59 -17.68
CA PHE A 19 15.93 20.44 -16.99
C PHE A 19 17.43 20.68 -16.97
N SER A 20 17.97 20.99 -15.78
CA SER A 20 19.41 20.91 -15.57
C SER A 20 19.77 19.45 -15.87
N VAL A 21 20.59 19.25 -16.89
CA VAL A 21 20.85 17.96 -17.55
C VAL A 21 21.72 17.03 -16.70
N GLN A 22 21.65 17.14 -15.38
CA GLN A 22 22.41 16.29 -14.47
C GLN A 22 21.44 15.58 -13.54
N PRO A 23 20.80 14.51 -14.02
CA PRO A 23 20.11 13.58 -13.14
C PRO A 23 21.12 12.99 -12.15
N GLY A 24 20.89 13.20 -10.86
CA GLY A 24 21.69 12.59 -9.79
C GLY A 24 22.16 13.59 -8.74
N ILE A 25 22.32 13.08 -7.51
CA ILE A 25 23.04 13.80 -6.45
C ILE A 25 24.52 13.49 -6.67
N LYS A 26 25.33 14.53 -6.86
CA LYS A 26 26.79 14.37 -6.92
C LYS A 26 27.30 14.23 -5.50
N VAL A 27 27.54 12.99 -5.09
CA VAL A 27 28.27 12.69 -3.87
C VAL A 27 29.68 12.29 -4.28
N ALA A 28 30.68 12.90 -3.67
CA ALA A 28 32.06 12.45 -3.80
C ALA A 28 32.18 11.09 -3.09
N LEU A 29 32.07 10.01 -3.87
CA LEU A 29 32.38 8.66 -3.43
C LEU A 29 33.78 8.29 -3.93
N SER A 30 34.41 7.31 -3.27
CA SER A 30 35.58 6.62 -3.80
C SER A 30 35.24 5.97 -5.15
N ASP A 31 36.27 5.67 -5.96
CA ASP A 31 36.07 5.07 -7.29
C ASP A 31 35.39 3.68 -7.21
N ASP A 32 35.58 2.97 -6.09
CA ASP A 32 34.92 1.70 -5.76
C ASP A 32 34.27 1.76 -4.37
N PRO A 33 33.06 2.35 -4.24
CA PRO A 33 32.43 2.51 -2.95
C PRO A 33 31.96 1.16 -2.42
N SER A 34 32.31 0.87 -1.16
CA SER A 34 31.76 -0.29 -0.47
C SER A 34 30.24 -0.10 -0.30
N PRO A 35 29.41 -1.17 -0.37
CA PRO A 35 27.98 -1.09 -0.07
C PRO A 35 27.67 -0.40 1.27
N LEU A 36 28.58 -0.52 2.24
CA LEU A 36 28.44 0.14 3.54
C LEU A 36 28.60 1.67 3.44
N GLU A 37 29.49 2.17 2.57
CA GLU A 37 29.68 3.61 2.35
C GLU A 37 28.44 4.22 1.68
N VAL A 38 27.87 3.54 0.70
CA VAL A 38 26.61 3.96 0.07
C VAL A 38 25.47 3.99 1.09
N TYR A 39 25.40 3.02 2.00
CA TYR A 39 24.39 2.98 3.05
C TYR A 39 24.52 4.15 4.05
N LYS A 40 25.75 4.54 4.39
CA LYS A 40 26.03 5.69 5.28
C LYS A 40 25.56 7.03 4.70
N LEU A 41 25.38 7.15 3.38
CA LEU A 41 24.80 8.34 2.76
C LEU A 41 23.32 8.54 3.17
N PHE A 42 22.60 7.45 3.38
CA PHE A 42 21.18 7.49 3.76
C PHE A 42 20.99 7.44 5.27
N ILE A 43 21.87 6.72 5.97
CA ILE A 43 21.81 6.53 7.42
C ILE A 43 23.00 7.24 8.06
N THR A 44 22.82 8.52 8.34
CA THR A 44 23.83 9.35 9.00
C THR A 44 24.00 8.95 10.47
N ASP A 45 25.20 9.19 11.01
CA ASP A 45 25.47 8.96 12.43
C ASP A 45 24.56 9.81 13.34
N GLU A 46 24.05 10.95 12.85
CA GLU A 46 23.07 11.77 13.55
C GLU A 46 21.74 11.03 13.77
N LEU A 47 21.24 10.31 12.76
CA LEU A 47 20.04 9.48 12.88
C LEU A 47 20.26 8.32 13.85
N ILE A 48 21.45 7.73 13.87
CA ILE A 48 21.78 6.65 14.80
C ILE A 48 21.88 7.20 16.24
N ASN A 49 22.55 8.34 16.43
CA ASN A 49 22.76 8.96 17.73
C ASN A 49 21.45 9.51 18.33
N SER A 50 20.55 10.06 17.51
CA SER A 50 19.23 10.51 17.98
C SER A 50 18.37 9.35 18.52
N ARG A 51 18.46 8.16 17.90
CA ARG A 51 17.78 6.95 18.40
C ARG A 51 18.36 6.42 19.71
N LYS A 52 19.68 6.39 19.85
CA LYS A 52 20.34 5.96 21.10
C LYS A 52 19.92 6.85 22.27
N LYS A 53 19.96 8.18 22.09
CA LYS A 53 19.51 9.15 23.11
C LYS A 53 18.03 8.99 23.50
N ALA A 54 17.18 8.50 22.60
CA ALA A 54 15.77 8.26 22.89
C ALA A 54 15.53 6.95 23.67
N GLN A 55 16.43 5.96 23.55
CA GLN A 55 16.31 4.67 24.24
C GLN A 55 16.78 4.71 25.70
N ASP A 56 17.71 5.60 26.05
CA ASP A 56 18.26 5.72 27.41
C ASP A 56 17.33 6.43 28.41
N LYS A 57 16.11 6.82 27.99
CA LYS A 57 15.08 7.37 28.90
C LYS A 57 14.03 6.29 29.22
N PRO A 58 14.22 5.50 30.29
CA PRO A 58 13.21 4.53 30.71
C PRO A 58 11.93 5.27 31.13
N GLY A 59 10.83 5.03 30.42
CA GLY A 59 9.49 5.49 30.82
C GLY A 59 8.75 6.40 29.83
N GLN A 60 9.37 6.83 28.73
CA GLN A 60 8.70 7.71 27.76
C GLN A 60 8.21 6.90 26.54
N ARG A 61 6.88 6.78 26.37
CA ARG A 61 6.27 6.17 25.17
C ARG A 61 6.84 6.88 23.93
N PRO A 62 7.28 6.13 22.89
CA PRO A 62 7.72 6.75 21.64
C PRO A 62 6.52 7.49 21.04
N GLN A 63 6.54 8.81 21.14
CA GLN A 63 5.63 9.63 20.35
C GLN A 63 6.04 9.42 18.89
N GLY A 64 5.05 9.18 18.03
CA GLY A 64 5.29 8.93 16.61
C GLY A 64 6.26 9.95 16.04
N ILE A 65 7.14 9.51 15.14
CA ILE A 65 8.12 10.36 14.47
C ILE A 65 7.35 11.44 13.70
N SER A 66 7.16 12.60 14.32
CA SER A 66 6.77 13.82 13.61
C SER A 66 8.06 14.36 13.02
N VAL A 67 8.23 14.14 11.71
CA VAL A 67 9.29 14.79 10.94
C VAL A 67 8.94 16.27 10.89
N ALA A 68 9.43 17.03 11.88
CA ALA A 68 9.41 18.48 11.81
C ALA A 68 10.37 18.88 10.69
N LEU A 69 9.84 19.45 9.62
CA LEU A 69 10.65 20.14 8.62
C LEU A 69 11.43 21.23 9.36
N VAL A 70 12.75 21.08 9.42
CA VAL A 70 13.64 22.13 9.93
C VAL A 70 13.95 23.03 8.74
N ASP A 71 13.54 24.30 8.85
CA ASP A 71 13.94 25.36 7.94
C ASP A 71 15.46 25.54 7.98
N LYS A 72 16.16 25.03 6.96
CA LYS A 72 17.39 25.58 6.34
C LYS A 72 18.07 24.50 5.51
N ASP A 73 17.58 24.44 4.28
CA ASP A 73 18.29 24.22 3.03
C ASP A 73 17.21 23.73 2.09
N VAL A 74 16.77 24.62 1.20
CA VAL A 74 15.77 24.29 0.19
C VAL A 74 16.43 23.27 -0.73
N ILE A 75 16.33 22.00 -0.36
CA ILE A 75 16.46 20.89 -1.29
C ILE A 75 15.35 21.14 -2.29
N TYR A 76 15.73 21.72 -3.43
CA TYR A 76 14.90 21.69 -4.62
C TYR A 76 14.79 20.21 -5.00
N VAL A 77 13.80 19.53 -4.41
CA VAL A 77 13.26 18.32 -4.99
C VAL A 77 12.66 18.83 -6.29
N PRO A 78 13.25 18.54 -7.47
CA PRO A 78 12.60 18.89 -8.71
C PRO A 78 11.21 18.32 -8.58
N GLN A 79 10.18 19.16 -8.74
CA GLN A 79 8.82 18.67 -8.96
C GLN A 79 8.99 17.69 -10.08
N ALA A 80 9.03 16.40 -9.74
CA ALA A 80 9.04 15.33 -10.71
C ALA A 80 7.88 15.71 -11.60
N ASN A 81 8.21 16.00 -12.85
CA ASN A 81 7.23 16.32 -13.86
C ASN A 81 6.01 15.48 -13.55
N ASN A 82 4.84 16.10 -13.46
CA ASN A 82 3.59 15.40 -13.60
C ASN A 82 3.53 14.81 -15.02
N VAL A 83 4.55 14.06 -15.47
CA VAL A 83 4.36 12.87 -16.26
C VAL A 83 3.29 12.16 -15.46
N PRO A 84 2.07 12.02 -15.99
CA PRO A 84 1.10 11.15 -15.37
C PRO A 84 1.83 9.83 -15.26
N LEU A 85 2.29 9.49 -14.04
CA LEU A 85 2.76 8.15 -13.76
C LEU A 85 1.62 7.30 -14.28
N PRO A 86 1.86 6.38 -15.23
CA PRO A 86 0.79 5.60 -15.79
C PRO A 86 0.07 4.98 -14.60
N MET A 87 -1.12 5.52 -14.29
CA MET A 87 -1.98 5.10 -13.18
C MET A 87 -2.39 3.63 -13.38
N ASP A 88 -1.95 3.03 -14.48
CA ASP A 88 -2.03 1.64 -14.88
C ASP A 88 -0.99 0.68 -14.28
N ARG A 89 0.08 1.14 -13.61
CA ARG A 89 1.03 0.16 -13.04
C ARG A 89 0.42 -0.72 -11.93
N LEU A 90 -0.71 -0.28 -11.35
CA LEU A 90 -1.52 -1.07 -10.42
C LEU A 90 -2.86 -1.58 -11.00
N LYS A 91 -3.21 -1.29 -12.27
CA LYS A 91 -4.49 -1.72 -12.85
C LYS A 91 -4.55 -3.21 -13.23
N GLY A 92 -3.45 -3.94 -13.03
CA GLY A 92 -3.39 -5.39 -13.21
C GLY A 92 -3.51 -6.22 -11.93
N ARG A 93 -3.43 -5.62 -10.74
CA ARG A 93 -3.79 -6.35 -9.52
C ARG A 93 -5.26 -6.09 -9.29
N HIS A 94 -6.10 -7.08 -9.59
CA HIS A 94 -7.47 -7.11 -9.11
C HIS A 94 -7.39 -6.95 -7.58
N SER A 95 -7.57 -5.72 -7.09
CA SER A 95 -7.78 -5.50 -5.68
C SER A 95 -9.10 -6.21 -5.39
N LEU A 96 -8.99 -7.41 -4.82
CA LEU A 96 -10.16 -8.17 -4.42
C LEU A 96 -11.03 -7.20 -3.64
N PRO A 97 -12.30 -7.00 -4.06
CA PRO A 97 -13.12 -5.93 -3.52
C PRO A 97 -13.10 -6.03 -2.00
N VAL A 98 -12.78 -4.92 -1.35
CA VAL A 98 -12.74 -4.86 0.11
C VAL A 98 -14.14 -5.22 0.59
N CYS A 99 -14.21 -6.19 1.51
CA CYS A 99 -15.48 -6.67 2.01
C CYS A 99 -16.31 -5.48 2.54
N PRO A 100 -17.53 -5.24 2.03
CA PRO A 100 -18.34 -4.13 2.51
C PRO A 100 -18.66 -4.35 3.99
N ASN A 101 -18.50 -3.28 4.77
CA ASN A 101 -18.97 -3.25 6.15
C ASN A 101 -20.48 -3.43 6.10
N THR A 102 -20.99 -4.52 6.65
CA THR A 102 -22.43 -4.63 6.91
C THR A 102 -22.80 -3.59 7.95
N GLU A 103 -23.93 -2.90 7.73
CA GLU A 103 -24.52 -1.94 8.69
C GLU A 103 -24.83 -2.59 10.04
N ALA A 104 -24.92 -3.91 10.08
CA ALA A 104 -24.79 -4.73 11.28
C ALA A 104 -23.35 -4.73 11.82
N SER A 105 -22.80 -3.55 12.13
CA SER A 105 -21.82 -3.48 13.21
C SER A 105 -22.58 -3.78 14.49
N ASP A 106 -22.09 -4.71 15.31
CA ASP A 106 -22.60 -4.84 16.68
C ASP A 106 -22.64 -3.45 17.32
N SER A 107 -23.60 -3.20 18.21
CA SER A 107 -23.76 -1.94 18.97
C SER A 107 -22.48 -1.44 19.67
N ARG A 108 -21.43 -2.25 19.69
CA ARG A 108 -20.08 -1.98 20.20
C ARG A 108 -19.08 -1.47 19.14
N GLY A 109 -19.52 -1.15 17.92
CA GLY A 109 -18.66 -0.59 16.86
C GLY A 109 -17.59 -1.55 16.31
N LYS A 110 -17.65 -2.84 16.65
CA LYS A 110 -16.73 -3.85 16.12
C LYS A 110 -17.17 -4.20 14.69
N LYS A 111 -16.33 -3.85 13.71
CA LYS A 111 -16.52 -4.27 12.31
C LYS A 111 -16.65 -5.79 12.29
N ALA A 112 -17.78 -6.30 11.80
CA ALA A 112 -18.01 -7.73 11.67
C ALA A 112 -16.94 -8.32 10.74
N GLN A 113 -15.87 -8.89 11.31
CA GLN A 113 -14.88 -9.59 10.52
C GLN A 113 -15.55 -10.85 9.96
N ARG A 114 -15.68 -10.90 8.64
CA ARG A 114 -16.30 -12.05 7.99
C ARG A 114 -15.37 -13.26 8.10
N ARG A 115 -15.97 -14.42 8.32
CA ARG A 115 -15.28 -15.70 8.42
C ARG A 115 -15.26 -16.37 7.05
N CYS A 116 -14.20 -17.14 6.79
CA CYS A 116 -14.11 -17.88 5.53
C CYS A 116 -15.19 -18.95 5.48
N LYS A 117 -16.05 -18.92 4.46
CA LYS A 117 -17.11 -19.93 4.28
C LYS A 117 -16.53 -21.34 4.17
N VAL A 118 -15.51 -21.53 3.33
CA VAL A 118 -14.85 -22.85 3.15
C VAL A 118 -14.27 -23.39 4.46
N CYS A 119 -13.51 -22.59 5.22
CA CYS A 119 -13.00 -23.03 6.52
C CYS A 119 -14.12 -23.32 7.54
N ALA A 120 -15.22 -22.55 7.50
CA ALA A 120 -16.36 -22.78 8.36
C ALA A 120 -17.08 -24.10 8.03
N ASP A 121 -17.24 -24.39 6.73
CA ASP A 121 -17.85 -25.62 6.22
C ASP A 121 -16.97 -26.84 6.53
N ARG A 122 -15.65 -26.76 6.28
CA ARG A 122 -14.68 -27.82 6.65
C ARG A 122 -14.67 -28.12 8.13
N ALA A 123 -14.69 -27.09 8.98
CA ALA A 123 -14.75 -27.29 10.43
C ALA A 123 -16.08 -27.91 10.88
N LYS A 124 -17.17 -27.70 10.13
CA LYS A 124 -18.47 -28.34 10.37
C LYS A 124 -18.44 -29.82 9.91
N ALA A 125 -17.85 -30.10 8.75
CA ALA A 125 -17.73 -31.45 8.20
C ALA A 125 -16.82 -32.35 9.06
N ALA A 126 -15.76 -31.80 9.65
CA ALA A 126 -14.84 -32.55 10.52
C ALA A 126 -15.38 -32.83 11.94
N GLU A 127 -16.69 -32.64 12.18
CA GLU A 127 -17.40 -32.90 13.46
C GLU A 127 -16.78 -32.29 14.73
N GLN A 128 -15.90 -31.30 14.59
CA GLN A 128 -15.17 -30.69 15.71
C GLN A 128 -16.10 -30.07 16.75
N THR A 129 -15.61 -29.91 17.98
CA THR A 129 -16.34 -29.21 19.04
C THR A 129 -16.58 -27.73 18.66
N PRO A 130 -17.62 -27.07 19.19
CA PRO A 130 -17.88 -25.65 18.91
C PRO A 130 -16.68 -24.72 19.19
N ALA A 131 -15.87 -25.05 20.21
CA ALA A 131 -14.66 -24.31 20.57
C ALA A 131 -13.56 -24.44 19.49
N GLU A 132 -13.27 -25.66 19.04
CA GLU A 132 -12.31 -25.93 17.98
C GLU A 132 -12.73 -25.31 16.65
N ARG A 133 -14.03 -25.38 16.32
CA ARG A 133 -14.59 -24.71 15.12
C ARG A 133 -14.31 -23.22 15.15
N LYS A 134 -14.37 -22.56 16.31
CA LYS A 134 -14.09 -21.13 16.43
C LYS A 134 -12.62 -20.82 16.16
N ASN A 135 -11.70 -21.68 16.61
CA ASN A 135 -10.27 -21.51 16.44
C ASN A 135 -9.78 -21.82 15.01
N LYS A 136 -10.35 -22.82 14.34
CA LYS A 136 -9.93 -23.18 12.96
C LYS A 136 -10.49 -22.26 11.86
N ARG A 137 -11.48 -21.42 12.18
CA ARG A 137 -12.05 -20.47 11.21
C ARG A 137 -11.10 -19.29 10.99
N LYS A 138 -10.48 -19.23 9.82
CA LYS A 138 -9.70 -18.05 9.40
C LYS A 138 -10.62 -16.85 9.16
N LEU A 139 -10.18 -15.68 9.65
CA LEU A 139 -10.79 -14.39 9.34
C LEU A 139 -10.42 -13.99 7.92
N THR A 140 -11.36 -13.39 7.19
CA THR A 140 -11.14 -13.01 5.79
C THR A 140 -11.25 -11.52 5.62
N ARG A 141 -10.30 -10.94 4.90
CA ARG A 141 -10.40 -9.56 4.40
C ARG A 141 -10.93 -9.49 2.97
N THR A 142 -10.93 -10.62 2.28
CA THR A 142 -11.24 -10.76 0.86
C THR A 142 -12.68 -11.22 0.65
N TRP A 143 -13.35 -10.56 -0.29
CA TRP A 143 -14.76 -10.77 -0.62
C TRP A 143 -14.90 -11.09 -2.10
N CYS A 144 -15.71 -12.09 -2.44
CA CYS A 144 -16.10 -12.33 -3.82
C CYS A 144 -17.33 -11.48 -4.15
N GLY A 145 -17.19 -10.55 -5.11
CA GLY A 145 -18.27 -9.67 -5.54
C GLY A 145 -19.44 -10.41 -6.20
N GLU A 146 -19.14 -11.46 -6.96
CA GLU A 146 -20.13 -12.26 -7.69
C GLU A 146 -20.92 -13.19 -6.75
N CYS A 147 -20.21 -13.99 -5.93
CA CYS A 147 -20.85 -14.96 -5.03
C CYS A 147 -21.36 -14.34 -3.73
N LYS A 148 -20.93 -13.12 -3.39
CA LYS A 148 -21.22 -12.44 -2.12
C LYS A 148 -20.79 -13.29 -0.89
N VAL A 149 -19.56 -13.81 -0.92
CA VAL A 149 -18.99 -14.66 0.15
C VAL A 149 -17.60 -14.17 0.57
N GLY A 150 -17.32 -14.22 1.88
CA GLY A 150 -15.99 -14.01 2.46
C GLY A 150 -15.14 -15.29 2.37
N LEU A 151 -13.97 -15.20 1.74
CA LEU A 151 -13.05 -16.32 1.52
C LEU A 151 -11.64 -15.89 1.89
N CYS A 152 -10.82 -16.75 2.51
CA CYS A 152 -9.40 -16.46 2.65
C CYS A 152 -8.68 -16.67 1.31
N LEU A 153 -7.44 -16.16 1.19
CA LEU A 153 -6.66 -16.25 -0.05
C LEU A 153 -6.50 -17.71 -0.53
N ASP A 154 -6.17 -18.63 0.38
CA ASP A 154 -6.01 -20.07 0.07
C ASP A 154 -7.31 -20.71 -0.46
N CYS A 155 -8.46 -20.29 0.07
CA CYS A 155 -9.75 -20.87 -0.27
C CYS A 155 -10.41 -20.21 -1.48
N PHE A 156 -9.93 -19.06 -1.94
CA PHE A 156 -10.53 -18.33 -3.06
C PHE A 156 -10.50 -19.16 -4.35
N GLY A 157 -9.34 -19.71 -4.69
CA GLY A 157 -9.18 -20.57 -5.87
C GLY A 157 -9.99 -21.87 -5.77
N ILE A 158 -10.03 -22.50 -4.59
CA ILE A 158 -10.77 -23.75 -4.36
C ILE A 158 -12.28 -23.53 -4.54
N TYR A 159 -12.80 -22.42 -4.01
CA TYR A 159 -14.22 -22.11 -4.04
C TYR A 159 -14.75 -21.89 -5.48
N HIS A 160 -13.97 -21.21 -6.32
CA HIS A 160 -14.35 -20.90 -7.70
C HIS A 160 -14.09 -22.02 -8.70
N LYS A 161 -13.21 -22.98 -8.38
CA LYS A 161 -12.93 -24.15 -9.23
C LYS A 161 -14.02 -25.24 -9.17
N LYS A 162 -15.04 -25.09 -8.31
CA LYS A 162 -16.19 -25.97 -8.07
C LYS A 162 -16.16 -27.32 -8.82
N ARG A 163 -15.73 -28.36 -8.10
CA ARG A 163 -16.50 -29.60 -8.04
C ARG A 163 -16.69 -30.13 -6.62
N ASP A 164 -15.71 -30.12 -5.72
CA ASP A 164 -15.92 -30.69 -4.36
C ASP A 164 -15.06 -30.04 -3.25
N TYR A 165 -15.37 -28.81 -2.81
CA TYR A 165 -14.63 -28.23 -1.67
C TYR A 165 -15.07 -28.80 -0.30
N ILE A 166 -16.13 -29.61 -0.27
CA ILE A 166 -16.67 -30.24 0.94
C ILE A 166 -15.92 -31.55 1.27
N ASN A 167 -15.30 -32.20 0.27
CA ASN A 167 -14.69 -33.54 0.41
C ASN A 167 -13.15 -33.54 0.53
N ASN A 168 -12.53 -32.41 0.86
CA ASN A 168 -11.07 -32.24 1.06
C ASN A 168 -10.82 -31.37 2.28
#